data_AF-A0A097EMN2-F1
#
_entry.id   AF-A0A097EMN2-F1
#
_cell.length_a   1.000
_cell.length_b   1.000
_cell.length_c   1.000
_cell.angle_alpha   90.00
_cell.angle_beta   90.00
_cell.angle_gamma   90.00
#
_symmetry.space_group_name_H-M   'P 1'
#
loop_
_entity.id
_entity.type
_entity.pdbx_description
1 polymer ?
#
loop_
_entity_poly.entity_id
_entity_poly.type
_entity_poly.pdbx_seq_one_letter_code
_entity_poly.pdbx_strand_id
1 'polypeptide(L)'
;MKKKLIIASIVLLVVAISGGLYYNHNEEVIEEQEQLAKEKANMPKPSDYCLITYQQSSDNGKNWHTVIINSGKKPVYKAQCWKKYIHILDGFKASINHDDGIWHSKLKDGKIIAHPSMHFSDKPFEAEHTSTTKAGKDTQNKSKQNN
;
A
#
# COMPACT_ATOMS: atom_id res chain seq x y z
N MET A 1 21.82 28.48 -52.83
CA MET A 1 22.68 28.14 -51.67
C MET A 1 22.12 28.66 -50.33
N LYS A 2 21.59 29.89 -50.25
CA LYS A 2 21.04 30.48 -49.01
C LYS A 2 19.94 29.65 -48.31
N LYS A 3 18.96 29.10 -49.05
CA LYS A 3 17.89 28.25 -48.46
C LYS A 3 18.41 26.96 -47.81
N LYS A 4 19.48 26.34 -48.36
CA LYS A 4 20.07 25.11 -47.80
C LYS A 4 20.84 25.38 -46.48
N LEU A 5 21.45 26.56 -46.36
CA LEU A 5 22.14 27.01 -45.14
C LEU A 5 21.16 27.32 -44.00
N ILE A 6 20.01 27.93 -44.30
CA ILE A 6 18.97 28.23 -43.30
C ILE A 6 18.36 26.93 -42.73
N ILE A 7 18.09 25.94 -43.58
CA ILE A 7 17.53 24.65 -43.12
C ILE A 7 18.53 23.90 -42.23
N ALA A 8 19.81 23.87 -42.59
CA ALA A 8 20.85 23.21 -41.79
C ALA A 8 21.01 23.85 -40.39
N SER A 9 20.90 25.18 -40.30
CA SER A 9 20.93 25.91 -39.04
C SER A 9 19.76 25.56 -38.11
N ILE A 10 18.54 25.44 -38.66
CA ILE A 10 17.35 25.10 -37.87
C ILE A 10 17.45 23.67 -37.32
N VAL A 11 17.94 22.73 -38.12
CA VAL A 11 18.12 21.33 -37.70
C VAL A 11 19.12 21.21 -36.54
N LEU A 12 20.26 21.91 -36.62
CA LEU A 12 21.24 21.91 -35.53
C LEU A 12 20.68 22.51 -34.24
N LEU A 13 19.86 23.56 -34.35
CA LEU A 13 19.24 24.21 -33.19
C LEU A 13 18.25 23.27 -32.49
N VAL A 14 17.43 22.54 -33.27
CA VAL A 14 16.49 21.55 -32.72
C VAL A 14 17.22 20.41 -32.02
N VAL A 15 18.33 19.90 -32.58
CA VAL A 15 19.15 18.84 -31.97
C VAL A 15 19.83 19.32 -30.69
N ALA A 16 20.31 20.56 -30.65
CA ALA A 16 20.92 21.14 -29.45
C ALA A 16 19.90 21.32 -28.32
N ILE A 17 18.68 21.79 -28.63
CA ILE A 17 17.62 21.97 -27.64
C ILE A 17 17.13 20.62 -27.11
N SER A 18 16.91 19.64 -27.98
CA SER A 18 16.47 18.31 -27.55
C SER A 18 17.55 17.58 -26.74
N GLY A 19 18.82 17.70 -27.12
CA GLY A 19 19.95 17.18 -26.35
C GLY A 19 20.10 17.84 -24.99
N GLY A 20 19.97 19.16 -24.91
CA GLY A 20 20.07 19.91 -23.64
C GLY A 20 18.92 19.59 -22.67
N LEU A 21 17.69 19.50 -23.18
CA LEU A 21 16.53 19.07 -22.37
C LEU A 21 16.68 17.63 -21.89
N TYR A 22 17.19 16.74 -22.74
CA TYR A 22 17.43 15.35 -22.36
C TYR A 22 18.53 15.24 -21.30
N TYR A 23 19.61 16.02 -21.42
CA TYR A 23 20.71 16.00 -20.46
C TYR A 23 20.26 16.50 -19.08
N ASN A 24 19.62 17.67 -19.00
CA ASN A 24 19.13 18.22 -17.74
C ASN A 24 18.14 17.28 -17.04
N HIS A 25 17.24 16.64 -17.79
CA HIS A 25 16.28 15.71 -17.20
C HIS A 25 16.96 14.47 -16.59
N ASN A 26 17.99 13.92 -17.25
CA ASN A 26 18.74 12.80 -16.68
C ASN A 26 19.56 13.21 -15.45
N GLU A 27 20.11 14.43 -15.43
CA GLU A 27 20.85 14.96 -14.29
C GLU A 27 19.95 15.12 -13.06
N GLU A 28 18.74 15.68 -13.23
CA GLU A 28 17.72 15.76 -12.17
C GLU A 28 17.33 14.37 -11.64
N VAL A 29 17.09 13.40 -12.53
CA VAL A 29 16.74 12.03 -12.14
C VAL A 29 17.86 11.36 -11.35
N ILE A 30 19.13 11.60 -11.73
CA ILE A 30 20.29 11.06 -11.01
C ILE A 30 20.41 11.71 -9.63
N GLU A 31 20.26 13.04 -9.54
CA GLU A 31 20.35 13.77 -8.28
C GLU A 31 19.23 13.36 -7.31
N GLU A 32 18.00 13.18 -7.80
CA GLU A 32 16.86 12.71 -7.00
C GLU A 32 17.11 11.28 -6.46
N GLN A 33 17.67 10.38 -7.29
CA GLN A 33 18.02 9.03 -6.84
C GLN A 33 19.17 9.02 -5.83
N GLU A 34 20.17 9.87 -5.99
CA GLU A 34 21.24 10.03 -5.00
C GLU A 34 20.71 10.57 -3.67
N GLN A 35 19.82 11.57 -3.70
CA GLN A 35 19.20 12.11 -2.50
C GLN A 35 18.36 11.05 -1.79
N LEU A 36 17.55 10.28 -2.52
CA LEU A 36 16.79 9.13 -1.98
C LEU A 36 17.71 8.05 -1.39
N ALA A 37 18.87 7.80 -2.01
CA ALA A 37 19.83 6.82 -1.50
C ALA A 37 20.52 7.32 -0.21
N LYS A 38 20.91 8.61 -0.17
CA LYS A 38 21.48 9.26 1.02
C LYS A 38 20.46 9.32 2.16
N GLU A 39 19.21 9.65 1.87
CA GLU A 39 18.11 9.64 2.84
C GLU A 39 17.88 8.22 3.39
N LYS A 40 17.82 7.21 2.52
CA LYS A 40 17.71 5.80 2.93
C LYS A 40 18.89 5.32 3.77
N ALA A 41 20.11 5.78 3.49
CA ALA A 41 21.28 5.43 4.27
C ALA A 41 21.26 6.06 5.68
N ASN A 42 20.58 7.20 5.85
CA ASN A 42 20.43 7.91 7.12
C ASN A 42 19.18 7.51 7.92
N MET A 43 18.28 6.69 7.37
CA MET A 43 17.12 6.21 8.12
C MET A 43 17.56 5.23 9.24
N PRO A 44 16.93 5.32 10.42
CA PRO A 44 17.17 4.34 11.48
C PRO A 44 16.80 2.94 10.97
N LYS A 45 17.48 1.89 11.44
CA LYS A 45 17.11 0.53 11.02
C LYS A 45 15.64 0.26 11.39
N PRO A 46 14.87 -0.42 10.51
CA PRO A 46 13.51 -0.80 10.85
C PRO A 46 13.52 -1.71 12.08
N SER A 47 12.66 -1.40 13.05
CA SER A 47 12.52 -2.16 14.29
C SER A 47 11.09 -2.64 14.53
N ASP A 48 10.10 -2.08 13.83
CA ASP A 48 8.70 -2.42 14.03
C ASP A 48 8.33 -3.70 13.29
N TYR A 49 7.48 -4.53 13.90
CA TYR A 49 6.81 -5.62 13.20
C TYR A 49 5.35 -5.26 13.01
N CYS A 50 4.81 -5.45 11.81
CA CYS A 50 3.39 -5.20 11.57
C CYS A 50 2.69 -6.32 10.81
N LEU A 51 1.58 -6.77 11.36
CA LEU A 51 0.66 -7.70 10.73
C LEU A 51 -0.46 -6.90 10.08
N ILE A 52 -0.68 -7.12 8.78
CA ILE A 52 -1.76 -6.47 8.03
C ILE A 52 -2.59 -7.56 7.37
N THR A 53 -3.89 -7.58 7.66
CA THR A 53 -4.82 -8.58 7.14
C THR A 53 -6.17 -7.97 6.77
N TYR A 54 -6.96 -8.71 6.00
CA TYR A 54 -8.40 -8.49 5.84
C TYR A 54 -9.11 -9.83 5.65
N GLN A 55 -10.44 -9.84 5.72
CA GLN A 55 -11.25 -11.03 5.44
C GLN A 55 -11.81 -10.97 4.03
N GLN A 56 -11.77 -12.09 3.31
CA GLN A 56 -12.32 -12.23 1.96
C GLN A 56 -13.31 -13.39 1.90
N SER A 57 -14.39 -13.21 1.15
CA SER A 57 -15.35 -14.26 0.81
C SER A 57 -15.57 -14.30 -0.70
N SER A 58 -15.62 -15.50 -1.26
CA SER A 58 -15.93 -15.74 -2.69
C SER A 58 -17.34 -16.33 -2.88
N ASP A 59 -18.08 -16.53 -1.79
CA ASP A 59 -19.36 -17.24 -1.75
C ASP A 59 -20.46 -16.43 -1.06
N ASN A 60 -20.41 -15.11 -1.28
CA ASN A 60 -21.36 -14.13 -0.79
C ASN A 60 -21.48 -14.09 0.75
N GLY A 61 -20.34 -14.15 1.43
CA GLY A 61 -20.23 -14.02 2.88
C GLY A 61 -20.51 -15.30 3.66
N LYS A 62 -20.66 -16.46 3.00
CA LYS A 62 -20.89 -17.74 3.69
C LYS A 62 -19.61 -18.25 4.36
N ASN A 63 -18.48 -18.22 3.64
CA ASN A 63 -17.17 -18.57 4.15
C ASN A 63 -16.21 -17.39 4.00
N TRP A 64 -15.45 -17.15 5.07
CA TRP A 64 -14.45 -16.10 5.13
C TRP A 64 -13.08 -16.70 5.34
N HIS A 65 -12.10 -16.20 4.59
CA HIS A 65 -10.69 -16.51 4.80
C HIS A 65 -9.90 -15.23 5.02
N THR A 66 -8.89 -15.32 5.87
CA THR A 66 -7.98 -14.20 6.16
C THR A 66 -6.95 -14.09 5.05
N VAL A 67 -6.88 -12.92 4.41
CA VAL A 67 -5.82 -12.55 3.48
C VAL A 67 -4.75 -11.78 4.24
N ILE A 68 -3.50 -12.20 4.08
CA ILE A 68 -2.34 -11.60 4.75
C ILE A 68 -1.59 -10.74 3.74
N ILE A 69 -1.53 -9.43 3.99
CA ILE A 69 -0.78 -8.48 3.15
C ILE A 69 0.61 -8.22 3.72
N ASN A 70 0.74 -8.24 5.04
CA ASN A 70 2.04 -8.30 5.68
C ASN A 70 1.97 -9.27 6.85
N SER A 71 2.86 -10.25 6.89
CA SER A 71 2.83 -11.30 7.93
C SER A 71 3.47 -10.87 9.25
N GLY A 72 4.11 -9.69 9.30
CA GLY A 72 4.79 -9.22 10.51
C GLY A 72 5.99 -10.06 10.95
N LYS A 73 6.53 -10.93 10.08
CA LYS A 73 7.71 -11.77 10.40
C LYS A 73 9.04 -11.04 10.29
N LYS A 74 9.08 -9.96 9.51
CA LYS A 74 10.29 -9.16 9.27
C LYS A 74 10.09 -7.74 9.81
N PRO A 75 11.13 -7.13 10.38
CA PRO A 75 11.05 -5.75 10.80
C PRO A 75 10.89 -4.85 9.58
N VAL A 76 10.08 -3.81 9.73
CA VAL A 76 9.72 -2.85 8.69
C VAL A 76 9.59 -1.47 9.32
N TYR A 77 9.63 -0.43 8.50
CA TYR A 77 9.35 0.92 8.99
C TYR A 77 7.85 1.08 9.25
N LYS A 78 7.48 1.72 10.37
CA LYS A 78 6.09 2.09 10.66
C LYS A 78 5.38 2.79 9.50
N ALA A 79 6.07 3.70 8.81
CA ALA A 79 5.55 4.41 7.64
C ALA A 79 5.22 3.46 6.47
N GLN A 80 6.03 2.41 6.26
CA GLN A 80 5.75 1.40 5.22
C GLN A 80 4.52 0.57 5.57
N CYS A 81 4.28 0.27 6.84
CA CYS A 81 3.06 -0.40 7.29
C CYS A 81 1.83 0.45 7.02
N TRP A 82 1.85 1.73 7.40
CA TRP A 82 0.77 2.67 7.12
C TRP A 82 0.50 2.82 5.63
N LYS A 83 1.56 2.95 4.81
CA LYS A 83 1.42 3.02 3.35
C LYS A 83 0.69 1.80 2.78
N LYS A 84 1.08 0.59 3.22
CA LYS A 84 0.40 -0.65 2.81
C LYS A 84 -1.05 -0.68 3.28
N TYR A 85 -1.30 -0.30 4.53
CA TYR A 85 -2.64 -0.33 5.10
C TYR A 85 -3.59 0.63 4.40
N ILE A 86 -3.18 1.89 4.18
CA ILE A 86 -3.96 2.89 3.45
C ILE A 86 -4.26 2.40 2.03
N HIS A 87 -3.27 1.84 1.33
CA HIS A 87 -3.49 1.30 0.00
C HIS A 87 -4.55 0.18 -0.05
N ILE A 88 -4.64 -0.63 1.01
CA ILE A 88 -5.70 -1.65 1.11
C ILE A 88 -7.05 -0.98 1.35
N LEU A 89 -7.11 0.06 2.20
CA LEU A 89 -8.34 0.79 2.50
C LEU A 89 -8.97 1.44 1.26
N ASP A 90 -8.20 1.74 0.21
CA ASP A 90 -8.73 2.20 -1.08
C ASP A 90 -9.72 1.20 -1.71
N GLY A 91 -9.61 -0.10 -1.37
CA GLY A 91 -10.55 -1.13 -1.79
C GLY A 91 -11.85 -1.18 -0.97
N PHE A 92 -11.91 -0.48 0.17
CA PHE A 92 -13.05 -0.49 1.08
C PHE A 92 -13.88 0.78 0.92
N LYS A 93 -15.21 0.61 0.83
CA LYS A 93 -16.17 1.71 0.90
C LYS A 93 -16.11 2.33 2.28
N ALA A 94 -16.21 3.66 2.37
CA ALA A 94 -16.23 4.37 3.66
C ALA A 94 -17.61 4.34 4.36
N SER A 95 -18.41 3.29 4.15
CA SER A 95 -19.74 3.17 4.71
C SER A 95 -20.09 1.70 5.01
N ILE A 96 -20.85 1.50 6.07
CA ILE A 96 -21.52 0.23 6.37
C ILE A 96 -22.53 -0.07 5.25
N ASN A 97 -22.70 -1.34 4.89
CA ASN A 97 -23.76 -1.73 3.97
C ASN A 97 -25.11 -1.66 4.69
N HIS A 98 -26.08 -0.99 4.07
CA HIS A 98 -27.42 -0.80 4.60
C HIS A 98 -28.23 -2.11 4.69
N ASP A 99 -27.90 -3.11 3.87
CA ASP A 99 -28.67 -4.36 3.80
C ASP A 99 -28.38 -5.31 4.96
N ASP A 100 -27.11 -5.40 5.39
CA ASP A 100 -26.67 -6.35 6.44
C ASP A 100 -26.04 -5.67 7.66
N GLY A 101 -25.84 -4.34 7.64
CA GLY A 101 -25.21 -3.60 8.72
C GLY A 101 -23.71 -3.89 8.89
N ILE A 102 -23.08 -4.56 7.91
CA ILE A 102 -21.67 -4.95 7.97
C ILE A 102 -20.82 -3.98 7.14
N TRP A 103 -19.66 -3.61 7.67
CA TRP A 103 -18.66 -2.86 6.91
C TRP A 103 -17.86 -3.78 6.00
N HIS A 104 -18.35 -3.94 4.77
CA HIS A 104 -17.74 -4.77 3.74
C HIS A 104 -17.80 -4.10 2.36
N SER A 105 -17.06 -4.62 1.40
CA SER A 105 -17.01 -4.09 0.04
C SER A 105 -16.95 -5.21 -0.98
N LYS A 106 -17.67 -5.04 -2.09
CA LYS A 106 -17.69 -6.00 -3.19
C LYS A 106 -16.73 -5.55 -4.28
N LEU A 107 -15.79 -6.42 -4.62
CA LEU A 107 -14.83 -6.24 -5.70
C LEU A 107 -15.46 -6.54 -7.06
N LYS A 108 -14.80 -6.09 -8.14
CA LYS A 108 -15.27 -6.30 -9.52
C LYS A 108 -15.39 -7.78 -9.91
N ASP A 109 -14.60 -8.65 -9.29
CA ASP A 109 -14.61 -10.10 -9.49
C ASP A 109 -15.67 -10.82 -8.64
N GLY A 110 -16.54 -10.08 -7.96
CA GLY A 110 -17.64 -10.60 -7.16
C GLY A 110 -17.25 -11.02 -5.74
N LYS A 111 -15.96 -10.95 -5.37
CA LYS A 111 -15.51 -11.22 -4.00
C LYS A 111 -15.93 -10.12 -3.05
N ILE A 112 -16.17 -10.49 -1.79
CA ILE A 112 -16.48 -9.56 -0.71
C ILE A 112 -15.26 -9.46 0.21
N ILE A 113 -14.84 -8.24 0.54
CA ILE A 113 -13.78 -7.97 1.50
C ILE A 113 -14.35 -7.24 2.71
N ALA A 114 -13.86 -7.56 3.90
CA ALA A 114 -14.31 -6.99 5.17
C ALA A 114 -13.15 -6.93 6.17
N HIS A 115 -13.37 -6.17 7.25
CA HIS A 115 -12.50 -6.15 8.44
C HIS A 115 -10.99 -5.98 8.11
N PRO A 116 -10.58 -4.90 7.42
CA PRO A 116 -9.17 -4.60 7.29
C PRO A 116 -8.60 -4.34 8.69
N SER A 117 -7.43 -4.90 8.98
CA SER A 117 -6.76 -4.75 10.26
C SER A 117 -5.27 -4.54 10.11
N MET A 118 -4.69 -3.79 11.04
CA MET A 118 -3.26 -3.61 11.17
C MET A 118 -2.88 -3.63 12.65
N HIS A 119 -1.88 -4.44 12.99
CA HIS A 119 -1.34 -4.56 14.34
C HIS A 119 0.16 -4.35 14.32
N PHE A 120 0.67 -3.60 15.30
CA PHE A 120 2.10 -3.44 15.54
C PHE A 120 2.56 -4.31 16.71
N SER A 121 3.82 -4.70 16.68
CA SER A 121 4.48 -5.47 17.72
C SER A 121 5.97 -5.12 17.74
N ASP A 122 6.57 -5.21 18.93
CA ASP A 122 8.02 -5.07 19.13
C ASP A 122 8.77 -6.37 18.75
N LYS A 123 8.04 -7.47 18.52
CA LYS A 123 8.58 -8.79 18.16
C LYS A 123 7.91 -9.35 16.89
N PRO A 124 8.57 -10.25 16.15
CA PRO A 124 7.97 -10.94 15.01
C PRO A 124 6.65 -11.62 15.37
N PHE A 125 5.70 -11.63 14.46
CA PHE A 125 4.44 -12.36 14.62
C PHE A 125 4.65 -13.86 14.34
N GLU A 126 4.10 -14.70 15.22
CA GLU A 126 4.12 -16.16 15.08
C GLU A 126 3.24 -16.64 13.92
N ALA A 127 3.58 -17.81 13.34
CA ALA A 127 2.85 -18.40 12.21
C ALA A 127 1.40 -18.83 12.55
N GLU A 128 1.05 -18.91 13.82
CA GLU A 128 -0.32 -19.25 14.25
C GLU A 128 -1.25 -18.03 14.26
N HIS A 129 -0.72 -16.82 14.46
CA HIS A 129 -1.49 -15.58 14.36
C HIS A 129 -1.96 -15.29 12.93
N THR A 130 -1.41 -15.99 11.94
CA THR A 130 -1.82 -15.90 10.53
C THR A 130 -2.98 -16.84 10.15
N SER A 131 -3.43 -17.71 11.07
CA SER A 131 -4.43 -18.75 10.81
C SER A 131 -5.57 -18.71 11.83
N THR A 132 -6.39 -17.66 11.81
CA THR A 132 -7.67 -17.71 12.54
C THR A 132 -8.85 -17.53 11.59
N THR A 133 -9.27 -18.66 11.02
CA THR A 133 -10.68 -18.90 10.72
C THR A 133 -11.40 -19.06 12.06
N LYS A 134 -12.01 -17.98 12.56
CA LYS A 134 -13.15 -18.09 13.48
C LYS A 134 -14.22 -17.10 13.03
N ALA A 135 -14.98 -17.51 12.02
CA ALA A 135 -16.37 -17.10 11.93
C ALA A 135 -17.10 -17.65 13.17
N GLY A 136 -17.85 -16.80 13.87
CA GLY A 136 -18.78 -17.19 14.91
C GLY A 136 -18.24 -17.13 16.35
N LYS A 137 -18.43 -15.98 17.01
CA LYS A 137 -18.91 -15.96 18.40
C LYS A 137 -19.48 -14.58 18.71
N ASP A 138 -20.82 -14.55 18.74
CA ASP A 138 -21.71 -13.69 19.51
C ASP A 138 -21.08 -12.44 20.14
N THR A 139 -21.50 -11.30 19.61
CA THR A 139 -21.55 -10.05 20.37
C THR A 139 -22.54 -10.21 21.53
N GLN A 140 -22.14 -10.89 22.60
CA GLN A 140 -22.77 -10.74 23.90
C GLN A 140 -22.05 -9.66 24.69
N ASN A 141 -22.67 -8.49 24.59
CA ASN A 141 -22.69 -7.40 25.54
C ASN A 141 -22.49 -7.89 27.00
N LYS A 142 -21.37 -7.51 27.63
CA LYS A 142 -21.31 -7.34 29.08
C LYS A 142 -20.65 -6.01 29.40
N SER A 143 -21.54 -5.01 29.50
CA SER A 143 -21.43 -3.90 30.43
C SER A 143 -20.72 -4.32 31.72
N LYS A 144 -19.61 -3.64 32.02
CA LYS A 144 -18.98 -3.69 33.33
C LYS A 144 -19.91 -2.97 34.32
N GLN A 145 -20.59 -3.73 35.16
CA GLN A 145 -21.21 -3.20 36.37
C GLN A 145 -20.24 -3.47 37.52
N ASN A 146 -19.52 -2.42 37.92
CA ASN A 146 -18.75 -2.39 39.16
C ASN A 146 -19.72 -2.23 40.33
N ASN A 147 -19.64 -3.13 41.29
CA ASN A 147 -19.79 -2.86 42.72
C ASN A 147 -18.95 -3.88 43.48
#